data_AF-A0A957SF62-F1
#
_entry.id   AF-A0A957SF62-F1
#
_cell.length_a   1.000
_cell.length_b   1.000
_cell.length_c   1.000
_cell.angle_alpha   90.00
_cell.angle_beta   90.00
_cell.angle_gamma   90.00
#
_symmetry.space_group_name_H-M   'P 1'
#
loop_
_entity.id
_entity.type
_entity.pdbx_description
1 polymer ?
#
loop_
_entity_poly.entity_id
_entity_poly.type
_entity_poly.pdbx_seq_one_letter_code
_entity_poly.pdbx_strand_id
1 'polypeptide(L)'
;MALTPSDETAHLEASAVGQRRATPWLLLLALPILFFLSLPLLALFLRSPLHQLATNLVRPEVVQAVQLSLTTGALSTLVTLGFGTPLAYLLARHRFRGRALMDTLIDLPMILPPAVAGLALLITFGRRGL
;
A
#
# COMPACT_ATOMS: atom_id res chain seq x y z
N MET A 1 48.82 5.89 10.32
CA MET A 1 49.18 7.27 9.95
C MET A 1 49.66 7.24 8.51
N ALA A 2 48.89 7.59 7.47
CA ALA A 2 47.57 8.19 7.36
C ALA A 2 46.86 7.52 6.16
N LEU A 3 45.59 7.15 6.33
CA LEU A 3 44.72 6.76 5.23
C LEU A 3 44.53 7.99 4.33
N THR A 4 44.86 7.85 3.06
CA THR A 4 44.66 8.86 2.02
C THR A 4 43.15 9.13 1.87
N PRO A 5 42.66 10.37 2.05
CA PRO A 5 41.22 10.69 2.03
C PRO A 5 40.55 10.67 0.64
N SER A 6 41.23 10.19 -0.41
CA SER A 6 40.79 10.39 -1.81
C SER A 6 39.76 9.37 -2.31
N ASP A 7 39.72 8.16 -1.77
CA ASP A 7 38.87 7.10 -2.32
C ASP A 7 37.45 7.08 -1.72
N GLU A 8 37.26 7.71 -0.55
CA GLU A 8 35.95 7.76 0.12
C GLU A 8 35.00 8.79 -0.52
N THR A 9 35.56 9.83 -1.18
CA THR A 9 34.76 10.88 -1.84
C THR A 9 34.22 10.46 -3.21
N ALA A 10 34.91 9.58 -3.93
CA ALA A 10 34.46 9.11 -5.25
C ALA A 10 33.18 8.24 -5.19
N HIS A 11 32.98 7.49 -4.10
CA HIS A 11 31.80 6.65 -3.91
C HIS A 11 30.57 7.40 -3.37
N LEU A 12 30.78 8.57 -2.74
CA LEU A 12 29.69 9.46 -2.32
C LEU A 12 29.10 10.27 -3.48
N GLU A 13 29.90 10.60 -4.51
CA GLU A 13 29.44 11.34 -5.69
C GLU A 13 28.55 10.49 -6.63
N ALA A 14 28.78 9.18 -6.72
CA ALA A 14 27.99 8.30 -7.60
C ALA A 14 26.58 7.98 -7.06
N SER A 15 26.35 8.15 -5.75
CA SER A 15 25.05 7.95 -5.10
C SER A 15 24.20 9.23 -5.03
N ALA A 16 24.69 10.35 -5.58
CA ALA A 16 23.85 11.46 -6.00
C ALA A 16 23.08 11.07 -7.28
N VAL A 17 22.31 9.99 -7.17
CA VAL A 17 21.33 9.51 -8.13
C VAL A 17 20.41 10.66 -8.48
N GLY A 18 20.72 11.33 -9.60
CA GLY A 18 19.75 11.89 -10.53
C GLY A 18 18.70 12.81 -9.94
N GLN A 19 19.01 13.55 -8.88
CA GLN A 19 18.22 14.72 -8.51
C GLN A 19 18.47 15.79 -9.59
N ARG A 20 17.40 16.33 -10.18
CA ARG A 20 17.36 17.64 -10.86
C ARG A 20 17.68 17.69 -12.36
N ARG A 21 16.88 17.00 -13.17
CA ARG A 21 16.30 17.60 -14.39
C ARG A 21 15.03 16.85 -14.74
N ALA A 22 13.91 17.22 -14.09
CA ALA A 22 12.61 16.96 -14.68
C ALA A 22 12.60 17.70 -16.02
N THR A 23 12.79 16.96 -17.11
CA THR A 23 12.83 17.54 -18.44
C THR A 23 11.51 18.27 -18.67
N PRO A 24 11.49 19.52 -19.14
CA PRO A 24 10.25 20.29 -19.25
C PRO A 24 9.18 19.60 -20.12
N TRP A 25 9.59 18.70 -21.02
CA TRP A 25 8.66 17.86 -21.79
C TRP A 25 7.93 16.80 -20.94
N LEU A 26 8.58 16.23 -19.92
CA LEU A 26 7.93 15.32 -18.95
C LEU A 26 6.91 16.09 -18.11
N LEU A 27 7.21 17.34 -17.76
CA LEU A 27 6.28 18.22 -17.06
C LEU A 27 5.08 18.58 -17.94
N LEU A 28 5.28 18.89 -19.22
CA LEU A 28 4.19 19.15 -20.18
C LEU A 28 3.27 17.93 -20.36
N LEU A 29 3.81 16.71 -20.28
CA LEU A 29 3.02 15.48 -20.37
C LEU A 29 2.31 15.12 -19.04
N ALA A 30 2.96 15.39 -17.90
CA ALA A 30 2.41 15.14 -16.57
C ALA A 30 1.36 16.18 -16.14
N LEU A 31 1.47 17.43 -16.60
CA LEU A 31 0.59 18.54 -16.24
C LEU A 31 -0.91 18.24 -16.47
N PRO A 32 -1.35 17.74 -17.65
CA PRO A 32 -2.75 17.45 -17.89
C PRO A 32 -3.27 16.29 -17.02
N ILE A 33 -2.44 15.29 -16.73
CA ILE A 33 -2.81 14.15 -15.85
C ILE A 33 -2.96 14.63 -14.41
N LEU A 34 -2.00 15.42 -13.92
CA LEU A 34 -2.05 16.03 -12.60
C LEU A 34 -3.24 16.98 -12.48
N PHE A 35 -3.50 17.79 -13.50
CA PHE A 35 -4.66 18.68 -13.54
C PHE A 35 -5.95 17.87 -13.46
N PHE A 36 -6.11 16.85 -14.31
CA PHE A 36 -7.29 15.99 -14.33
C PHE A 36 -7.50 15.24 -13.00
N LEU A 37 -6.44 14.74 -12.35
CA LEU A 37 -6.52 14.07 -11.05
C LEU A 37 -6.77 15.06 -9.89
N SER A 38 -6.24 16.28 -10.01
CA SER A 38 -6.45 17.34 -9.02
C SER A 38 -7.84 17.95 -9.09
N LEU A 39 -8.48 17.98 -10.26
CA LEU A 39 -9.80 18.58 -10.48
C LEU A 39 -10.90 17.99 -9.59
N PRO A 40 -11.09 16.65 -9.48
CA PRO A 40 -12.09 16.07 -8.58
C PRO A 40 -11.73 16.26 -7.11
N LEU A 41 -10.43 16.24 -6.76
CA LEU A 41 -9.98 16.55 -5.40
C LEU A 41 -10.32 17.99 -5.03
N LEU A 42 -10.00 18.94 -5.90
CA LEU A 42 -10.28 20.36 -5.69
C LEU A 42 -11.79 20.64 -5.69
N ALA A 43 -12.55 19.98 -6.57
CA ALA A 43 -14.02 20.05 -6.57
C ALA A 43 -14.62 19.48 -5.27
N LEU A 44 -14.02 18.44 -4.69
CA LEU A 44 -14.41 17.90 -3.39
C LEU A 44 -14.13 18.91 -2.26
N PHE A 45 -12.95 19.54 -2.26
CA PHE A 45 -12.59 20.59 -1.29
C PHE A 45 -13.48 21.83 -1.39
N LEU A 46 -13.80 22.28 -2.62
CA LEU A 46 -14.69 23.43 -2.85
C LEU A 46 -16.14 23.14 -2.45
N ARG A 47 -16.58 21.88 -2.54
CA ARG A 47 -17.93 21.47 -2.12
C ARG A 47 -18.05 21.17 -0.63
N SER A 48 -16.94 20.84 0.05
CA SER A 48 -16.94 20.47 1.47
C SER A 48 -16.17 21.51 2.28
N PRO A 49 -16.83 22.54 2.85
CA PRO A 49 -16.15 23.44 3.77
C PRO A 49 -15.66 22.63 4.97
N LEU A 50 -14.40 22.78 5.35
CA LEU A 50 -13.71 22.07 6.45
C LEU A 50 -14.50 22.10 7.78
N HIS A 51 -15.35 23.10 7.96
CA HIS A 51 -16.26 23.21 9.09
C HIS A 51 -17.35 22.11 9.12
N GLN A 52 -17.91 21.75 7.97
CA GLN A 52 -18.85 20.62 7.86
C GLN A 52 -18.14 19.29 8.10
N LEU A 53 -16.86 19.16 7.71
CA LEU A 53 -16.06 17.97 8.00
C LEU A 53 -15.89 17.81 9.52
N ALA A 54 -15.49 18.86 10.24
CA ALA A 54 -15.31 18.82 11.69
C ALA A 54 -16.62 18.44 12.44
N THR A 55 -17.76 19.00 12.05
CA THR A 55 -19.05 18.67 12.67
C THR A 55 -19.52 17.25 12.34
N ASN A 56 -19.24 16.76 11.12
CA ASN A 56 -19.60 15.40 10.72
C ASN A 56 -18.67 14.33 11.33
N LEU A 57 -17.41 14.67 11.63
CA LEU A 57 -16.47 13.76 12.30
C LEU A 57 -16.92 13.37 13.72
N VAL A 58 -17.67 14.24 14.40
CA VAL A 58 -18.19 14.00 15.75
C VAL A 58 -19.49 13.18 15.72
N ARG A 59 -20.06 12.91 14.54
CA ARG A 59 -21.23 12.05 14.44
C ARG A 59 -20.89 10.64 14.92
N PRO A 60 -21.74 10.02 15.76
CA PRO A 60 -21.44 8.71 16.34
C PRO A 60 -21.25 7.63 15.28
N GLU A 61 -21.92 7.74 14.13
CA GLU A 61 -21.77 6.79 13.03
C GLU A 61 -20.38 6.85 12.39
N VAL A 62 -19.81 8.05 12.24
CA VAL A 62 -18.48 8.25 11.64
C VAL A 62 -17.40 7.75 12.60
N VAL A 63 -17.53 8.07 13.88
CA VAL A 63 -16.59 7.58 14.91
C VAL A 63 -16.63 6.06 14.99
N GLN A 64 -17.82 5.44 14.99
CA GLN A 64 -17.95 3.98 14.98
C GLN A 64 -17.32 3.35 13.74
N ALA A 65 -17.56 3.92 12.55
CA ALA A 65 -16.96 3.42 11.31
C ALA A 65 -15.43 3.51 11.32
N VAL A 66 -14.88 4.63 11.80
CA VAL A 66 -13.42 4.82 11.95
C VAL A 66 -12.84 3.83 12.96
N GLN A 67 -13.47 3.68 14.13
CA GLN A 67 -13.02 2.75 15.15
C GLN A 67 -13.08 1.30 14.66
N LEU A 68 -14.15 0.91 13.96
CA LEU A 68 -14.26 -0.43 13.39
C LEU A 68 -13.18 -0.67 12.33
N SER A 69 -12.97 0.28 11.43
CA SER A 69 -11.92 0.17 10.40
C SER A 69 -10.53 0.04 11.01
N LEU A 70 -10.22 0.87 12.02
CA LEU A 70 -8.94 0.82 12.72
C LEU A 70 -8.75 -0.48 13.50
N THR A 71 -9.77 -0.94 14.23
CA THR A 71 -9.68 -2.17 15.01
C THR A 71 -9.59 -3.40 14.12
N THR A 72 -10.43 -3.52 13.09
CA THR A 72 -10.37 -4.62 12.13
C THR A 72 -9.05 -4.61 11.34
N GLY A 73 -8.59 -3.44 10.89
CA GLY A 73 -7.31 -3.30 10.20
C GLY A 73 -6.11 -3.66 11.07
N ALA A 74 -6.10 -3.21 12.33
CA ALA A 74 -5.04 -3.55 13.28
C ALA A 74 -5.03 -5.06 13.60
N LEU A 75 -6.18 -5.67 13.87
CA LEU A 75 -6.29 -7.10 14.10
C LEU A 75 -5.86 -7.91 12.87
N SER A 76 -6.32 -7.53 11.68
CA SER A 76 -5.90 -8.18 10.43
C SER A 76 -4.39 -8.08 10.24
N THR A 77 -3.79 -6.90 10.48
CA THR A 77 -2.35 -6.69 10.37
C THR A 77 -1.59 -7.55 11.38
N LEU A 78 -2.03 -7.62 12.65
CA LEU A 78 -1.39 -8.46 13.67
C LEU A 78 -1.44 -9.95 13.30
N VAL A 79 -2.58 -10.43 12.79
CA VAL A 79 -2.72 -11.81 12.30
C VAL A 79 -1.78 -12.04 11.11
N THR A 80 -1.73 -11.12 10.14
CA THR A 80 -0.82 -11.19 9.00
C THR A 80 0.64 -11.19 9.44
N LEU A 81 1.05 -10.38 10.42
CA LEU A 81 2.41 -10.44 10.95
C LEU A 81 2.67 -11.77 11.66
N GLY A 82 1.73 -12.24 12.48
CA GLY A 82 1.88 -13.47 13.26
C GLY A 82 2.04 -14.72 12.40
N PHE A 83 1.27 -14.86 11.31
CA PHE A 83 1.31 -16.03 10.42
C PHE A 83 2.10 -15.80 9.14
N GLY A 84 2.02 -14.61 8.57
CA GLY A 84 2.70 -14.26 7.32
C GLY A 84 4.20 -14.09 7.47
N THR A 85 4.69 -13.47 8.55
CA THR A 85 6.14 -13.30 8.79
C THR A 85 6.89 -14.62 8.90
N PRO A 86 6.47 -15.61 9.73
CA PRO A 86 7.17 -16.89 9.77
C PRO A 86 7.09 -17.65 8.45
N LEU A 87 5.96 -17.57 7.73
CA LEU A 87 5.81 -18.17 6.41
C LEU A 87 6.74 -17.54 5.37
N ALA A 88 6.81 -16.21 5.32
CA ALA A 88 7.71 -15.45 4.46
C ALA A 88 9.18 -15.77 4.78
N TYR A 89 9.54 -15.86 6.07
CA TYR A 89 10.87 -16.25 6.50
C TYR A 89 11.23 -17.68 6.06
N LEU A 90 10.29 -18.62 6.19
CA LEU A 90 10.48 -20.00 5.74
C LEU A 90 10.71 -20.08 4.23
N LEU A 91 9.89 -19.38 3.44
CA LEU A 91 10.01 -19.31 1.98
C LEU A 91 11.31 -18.63 1.53
N ALA A 92 11.74 -17.60 2.25
CA ALA A 92 13.01 -16.91 1.97
C ALA A 92 14.22 -17.80 2.25
N ARG A 93 14.21 -18.56 3.36
CA ARG A 93 15.40 -19.27 3.86
C ARG A 93 15.49 -20.74 3.45
N HIS A 94 14.37 -21.42 3.19
CA HIS A 94 14.37 -22.84 2.82
C HIS A 94 13.95 -23.06 1.36
N ARG A 95 14.66 -23.97 0.68
CA ARG A 95 14.31 -24.47 -0.66
C ARG A 95 13.77 -25.89 -0.52
N PHE A 96 12.45 -26.05 -0.51
CA PHE A 96 11.75 -27.33 -0.41
C PHE A 96 10.92 -27.61 -1.67
N ARG A 97 10.62 -28.90 -1.95
CA ARG A 97 9.96 -29.35 -3.19
C ARG A 97 8.57 -28.72 -3.42
N GLY A 98 7.85 -28.36 -2.35
CA GLY A 98 6.52 -27.73 -2.41
C GLY A 98 6.51 -26.20 -2.46
N ARG A 99 7.66 -25.54 -2.54
CA ARG A 99 7.77 -24.06 -2.46
C ARG A 99 6.97 -23.36 -3.56
N ALA A 100 7.09 -23.82 -4.81
CA ALA A 100 6.41 -23.19 -5.95
C ALA A 100 4.88 -23.19 -5.79
N LEU A 101 4.32 -24.26 -5.21
CA LEU A 101 2.89 -24.33 -4.92
C LEU A 101 2.47 -23.30 -3.87
N MET A 102 3.26 -23.15 -2.79
CA MET A 102 3.01 -22.16 -1.75
C MET A 102 3.11 -20.73 -2.27
N ASP A 103 4.16 -20.41 -3.04
CA ASP A 103 4.33 -19.11 -3.68
C ASP A 103 3.12 -18.79 -4.57
N THR A 104 2.67 -19.76 -5.38
CA THR A 104 1.49 -19.60 -6.24
C THR A 104 0.20 -19.37 -5.43
N LEU A 105 -0.02 -20.11 -4.33
CA LEU A 105 -1.20 -19.93 -3.48
C LEU A 105 -1.26 -18.56 -2.81
N ILE A 106 -0.10 -17.99 -2.44
CA ILE A 106 0.01 -16.68 -1.81
C ILE A 106 -0.25 -15.55 -2.82
N ASP A 107 0.21 -15.72 -4.07
CA ASP A 107 0.02 -14.72 -5.14
C ASP A 107 -1.36 -14.82 -5.82
N LEU A 108 -2.01 -15.99 -5.76
CA LEU A 108 -3.33 -16.26 -6.32
C LEU A 108 -4.40 -15.20 -5.97
N PRO A 109 -4.62 -14.79 -4.70
CA PRO A 109 -5.62 -13.78 -4.38
C PRO A 109 -5.36 -12.42 -5.03
N MET A 110 -4.10 -12.08 -5.34
CA MET A 110 -3.73 -10.82 -5.97
C MET A 110 -4.08 -10.79 -7.47
N ILE A 111 -4.02 -11.95 -8.13
CA ILE A 111 -4.40 -12.09 -9.55
C ILE A 111 -5.92 -12.27 -9.73
N LEU A 112 -6.63 -12.65 -8.67
CA LEU A 112 -8.09 -12.74 -8.68
C LEU A 112 -8.72 -11.34 -8.61
N PRO A 113 -9.80 -11.07 -9.38
CA PRO A 113 -10.56 -9.84 -9.21
C PRO A 113 -11.08 -9.71 -7.77
N PRO A 114 -11.07 -8.49 -7.19
CA PRO A 114 -11.49 -8.30 -5.79
C PRO A 114 -12.95 -8.73 -5.54
N ALA A 115 -13.80 -8.64 -6.56
CA ALA A 115 -15.18 -9.14 -6.49
C ALA A 115 -15.25 -10.67 -6.32
N VAL A 116 -14.37 -11.41 -7.00
CA VAL A 116 -14.30 -12.88 -6.91
C VAL A 116 -13.77 -13.30 -5.54
N ALA A 117 -12.77 -12.59 -5.02
CA ALA A 117 -12.28 -12.80 -3.66
C ALA A 117 -13.40 -12.61 -2.62
N GLY A 118 -14.22 -11.57 -2.79
CA GLY A 118 -15.40 -11.33 -1.94
C GLY A 118 -16.44 -12.45 -2.01
N LEU A 119 -16.75 -12.96 -3.21
CA LEU A 119 -17.65 -14.10 -3.39
C LEU A 119 -17.09 -15.38 -2.76
N ALA A 120 -15.80 -15.65 -2.91
CA ALA A 120 -15.15 -16.80 -2.29
C ALA A 120 -15.27 -16.74 -0.76
N LEU A 121 -14.96 -15.59 -0.14
CA LEU A 121 -15.14 -15.39 1.30
C LEU A 121 -16.61 -15.57 1.73
N LEU A 122 -17.57 -15.08 0.95
CA LEU A 122 -18.99 -15.26 1.26
C LEU A 122 -19.43 -16.73 1.16
N ILE A 123 -18.92 -17.47 0.19
CA ILE A 123 -19.23 -18.91 0.04
C ILE A 123 -18.50 -19.71 1.12
N THR A 124 -17.33 -19.30 1.60
CA THR A 124 -16.60 -20.02 2.65
C THR A 124 -17.11 -19.70 4.05
N PHE A 125 -17.39 -18.43 4.35
CA PHE A 125 -17.71 -17.95 5.70
C PHE A 125 -19.16 -17.44 5.85
N GLY A 126 -19.97 -17.48 4.79
CA GLY A 126 -21.36 -17.05 4.83
C GLY A 126 -22.31 -18.06 5.47
N ARG A 127 -23.57 -17.65 5.65
CA ARG A 127 -24.61 -18.44 6.36
C ARG A 127 -24.93 -19.81 5.75
N ARG A 128 -24.57 -20.03 4.49
CA ARG A 128 -24.73 -21.29 3.73
C ARG A 128 -23.40 -21.78 3.16
N GLY A 129 -22.30 -21.29 3.71
CA GLY A 129 -20.97 -21.76 3.36
C GLY A 129 -20.68 -23.12 3.94
N LEU A 130 -19.44 -23.59 3.75
CA LEU A 130 -18.94 -24.82 4.39
C LEU A 130 -19.33 -24.90 5.88
#